data_AF-A0A9E3JQU5-F1
#
_entry.id   AF-A0A9E3JQU5-F1
#
_cell.length_a   1.000
_cell.length_b   1.000
_cell.length_c   1.000
_cell.angle_alpha   90.00
_cell.angle_beta   90.00
_cell.angle_gamma   90.00
#
_symmetry.space_group_name_H-M   'P 1'
#
loop_
_entity.id
_entity.type
_entity.pdbx_description
1 polymer ?
#
loop_
_entity_poly.entity_id
_entity_poly.type
_entity_poly.pdbx_seq_one_letter_code
_entity_poly.pdbx_strand_id
1 'polypeptide(L)'
;MSDDGGLWILLAGPAGATALYWTLYRYYRNTDKSHGFERETKVETKPIERLQDEKIGENNGTRERRIAGDNVAEYRKRVARIRDT
;
A
#
# COMPACT_ATOMS: atom_id res chain seq x y z
N MET A 1 -43.13 -11.79 -33.82
CA MET A 1 -42.08 -10.79 -33.49
C MET A 1 -41.13 -11.47 -32.53
N SER A 2 -39.84 -11.31 -32.79
CA SER A 2 -38.67 -11.96 -32.19
C SER A 2 -38.73 -12.17 -30.66
N ASP A 3 -38.97 -13.40 -30.21
CA ASP A 3 -38.88 -13.76 -28.78
C ASP A 3 -37.42 -13.83 -28.31
N ASP A 4 -36.48 -14.20 -29.19
CA ASP A 4 -35.05 -14.32 -28.84
C ASP A 4 -34.33 -12.96 -28.74
N GLY A 5 -34.74 -11.98 -29.54
CA GLY A 5 -34.08 -10.66 -29.56
C GLY A 5 -34.37 -9.79 -28.33
N GLY A 6 -35.53 -9.99 -27.70
CA GLY A 6 -35.97 -9.22 -26.54
C GLY A 6 -35.27 -9.62 -25.23
N LEU A 7 -34.93 -10.89 -25.07
CA LEU A 7 -34.24 -11.39 -23.88
C LEU A 7 -32.82 -10.82 -23.76
N TRP A 8 -32.08 -10.71 -24.87
CA TRP A 8 -30.73 -10.17 -24.86
C TRP A 8 -30.67 -8.70 -24.45
N ILE A 9 -31.63 -7.87 -24.88
CA ILE A 9 -31.65 -6.45 -24.50
C ILE A 9 -32.02 -6.27 -23.02
N LEU A 10 -32.89 -7.12 -22.48
CA LEU A 10 -33.23 -7.12 -21.05
C LEU A 10 -32.04 -7.53 -20.18
N LEU A 11 -31.23 -8.49 -20.65
CA LEU A 11 -30.02 -8.93 -19.95
C LEU A 11 -28.86 -7.94 -20.07
N ALA A 12 -28.83 -7.10 -21.10
CA ALA A 12 -27.72 -6.16 -21.35
C ALA A 12 -27.48 -5.19 -20.17
N GLY A 13 -28.54 -4.70 -19.53
CA GLY A 13 -28.45 -3.81 -18.37
C GLY A 13 -27.81 -4.48 -17.15
N PRO A 14 -28.41 -5.56 -16.60
CA PRO A 14 -27.85 -6.30 -15.47
C PRO A 14 -26.44 -6.87 -15.74
N ALA A 15 -26.19 -7.37 -16.95
CA ALA A 15 -24.87 -7.87 -17.34
C ALA A 15 -23.83 -6.74 -17.36
N GLY A 16 -24.16 -5.59 -17.96
CA GLY A 16 -23.28 -4.42 -18.00
C GLY A 16 -22.98 -3.86 -16.61
N ALA A 17 -24.01 -3.72 -15.76
CA ALA A 17 -23.84 -3.26 -14.39
C ALA A 17 -22.94 -4.20 -13.56
N THR A 18 -23.14 -5.50 -13.69
CA THR A 18 -22.34 -6.52 -12.99
C THR A 18 -20.89 -6.51 -13.49
N ALA A 19 -20.69 -6.44 -14.81
CA ALA A 19 -19.36 -6.39 -15.41
C ALA A 19 -18.58 -5.15 -14.98
N LEU A 20 -19.23 -3.97 -14.98
CA LEU A 20 -18.63 -2.72 -14.52
C LEU A 20 -18.24 -2.79 -13.04
N TYR A 21 -19.17 -3.22 -12.18
CA TYR A 21 -18.91 -3.38 -10.75
C TYR A 21 -17.74 -4.33 -10.50
N TRP A 22 -17.73 -5.51 -11.13
CA TRP A 22 -16.69 -6.51 -10.95
C TRP A 22 -15.32 -6.01 -11.42
N THR A 23 -15.28 -5.29 -12.54
CA THR A 23 -14.05 -4.70 -13.08
C THR A 23 -13.46 -3.69 -12.11
N LEU A 24 -14.28 -2.76 -11.60
CA LEU A 24 -13.85 -1.77 -10.62
C LEU A 24 -13.42 -2.45 -9.31
N TYR A 25 -14.20 -3.42 -8.84
CA TYR A 25 -13.90 -4.18 -7.63
C TYR A 25 -12.53 -4.84 -7.74
N ARG A 26 -12.25 -5.57 -8.82
CA ARG A 26 -10.96 -6.24 -9.04
C ARG A 26 -9.81 -5.28 -9.31
N TYR A 27 -10.08 -4.16 -9.98
CA TYR A 27 -9.05 -3.14 -10.24
C TYR A 27 -8.52 -2.52 -8.94
N TYR A 28 -9.40 -2.23 -7.98
CA TYR A 28 -9.03 -1.64 -6.70
C TYR A 28 -8.70 -2.68 -5.62
N ARG A 29 -9.32 -3.87 -5.66
CA ARG A 29 -8.95 -4.97 -4.79
C ARG A 29 -7.73 -5.68 -5.35
N ASN A 30 -6.57 -5.39 -4.77
CA ASN A 30 -5.34 -6.16 -4.95
C ASN A 30 -5.41 -7.60 -4.38
N THR A 31 -6.56 -8.27 -4.42
CA THR A 31 -6.69 -9.65 -3.87
C THR A 31 -6.04 -10.68 -4.79
N ASP A 32 -5.90 -10.36 -6.08
CA ASP A 32 -5.22 -11.18 -7.08
C ASP A 32 -3.75 -10.79 -7.30
N LYS A 33 -3.27 -9.75 -6.61
CA LYS A 33 -1.86 -9.36 -6.63
C LYS A 33 -1.23 -9.82 -5.33
N SER A 34 -0.48 -10.91 -5.39
CA SER A 34 0.52 -11.17 -4.36
C SER A 34 1.51 -10.00 -4.39
N HIS A 35 1.66 -9.30 -3.26
CA HIS A 35 2.72 -8.31 -3.09
C HIS A 35 4.06 -9.06 -3.06
N GLY A 36 4.53 -9.51 -4.22
CA GLY A 36 5.89 -9.99 -4.43
C GLY A 36 6.85 -8.81 -4.44
N PHE A 37 6.93 -8.06 -3.34
CA PHE A 37 8.06 -7.16 -3.11
C PHE A 37 9.21 -7.97 -2.52
N GLU A 38 9.66 -8.98 -3.24
CA GLU A 38 10.95 -9.62 -3.02
C GLU A 38 11.87 -9.16 -4.16
N ARG A 39 12.43 -7.95 -4.01
CA ARG A 39 13.74 -7.73 -4.60
C ARG A 39 14.70 -8.39 -3.65
N GLU A 40 15.21 -9.56 -4.06
CA GLU A 40 16.42 -10.12 -3.48
C GLU A 40 17.54 -9.10 -3.73
N THR A 41 17.68 -8.16 -2.80
CA THR A 41 18.78 -7.20 -2.82
C THR A 41 19.99 -8.03 -2.46
N LYS A 42 20.74 -8.47 -3.48
CA LYS A 42 22.03 -9.11 -3.26
C LYS A 42 22.93 -8.10 -2.58
N VAL A 43 22.99 -8.15 -1.25
CA VAL A 43 23.92 -7.36 -0.45
C VAL A 43 25.29 -8.00 -0.66
N GLU A 44 26.06 -7.50 -1.63
CA GLU A 44 27.48 -7.83 -1.71
C GLU A 44 28.19 -7.15 -0.54
N THR A 45 28.30 -7.88 0.57
CA THR A 45 29.08 -7.47 1.73
C THR A 45 30.56 -7.47 1.34
N LYS A 46 31.14 -6.29 1.19
CA LYS A 46 32.60 -6.15 1.15
C LYS A 46 33.15 -6.56 2.53
N PRO A 47 34.28 -7.29 2.59
CA PRO A 47 34.89 -7.61 3.87
C PRO A 47 35.22 -6.31 4.62
N ILE A 48 34.64 -6.15 5.82
CA ILE A 48 34.91 -5.01 6.70
C ILE A 48 36.24 -5.29 7.38
N GLU A 49 37.36 -5.09 6.67
CA GLU A 49 38.69 -5.44 7.19
C GLU A 49 39.19 -4.52 8.31
N ARG A 50 38.40 -3.53 8.74
CA ARG A 50 38.87 -2.58 9.74
C ARG A 50 37.77 -1.82 10.46
N LEU A 51 36.94 -2.51 11.23
CA LEU A 51 36.28 -1.94 12.39
C LEU A 51 36.00 -3.10 13.35
N GLN A 52 36.55 -3.02 14.56
CA GLN A 52 36.04 -3.87 15.64
C GLN A 52 34.58 -3.45 15.82
N ASP A 53 33.64 -4.34 15.50
CA ASP A 53 32.22 -4.09 15.72
C ASP A 53 31.99 -3.99 17.24
N GLU A 54 32.11 -2.77 17.77
CA GLU A 54 31.75 -2.46 19.14
C GLU A 54 30.24 -2.37 19.23
N LYS A 55 29.62 -3.36 19.89
CA LYS A 55 28.18 -3.37 20.15
C LYS A 55 27.84 -2.24 21.12
N ILE A 56 27.41 -1.10 20.58
CA ILE A 56 27.00 0.09 21.34
C ILE A 56 25.59 -0.01 21.97
N GLY A 57 24.85 -1.10 21.74
CA GLY A 57 23.54 -1.30 22.36
C GLY A 57 22.71 -2.42 21.73
N GLU A 58 21.53 -2.65 22.31
CA GLU A 58 20.54 -3.61 21.85
C GLU A 58 19.14 -3.01 22.05
N ASN A 59 18.33 -2.96 21.00
CA ASN A 59 16.95 -2.48 21.08
C ASN A 59 15.99 -3.67 20.97
N ASN A 60 15.55 -4.19 22.12
CA ASN A 60 14.68 -5.36 22.23
C ASN A 60 13.18 -5.05 22.06
N GLY A 61 12.87 -4.09 21.20
CA GLY A 61 11.52 -3.68 20.89
C GLY A 61 11.02 -2.54 21.77
N THR A 62 10.29 -1.62 21.13
CA THR A 62 9.66 -0.47 21.78
C THR A 62 8.47 -0.96 22.61
N ARG A 63 8.57 -0.89 23.94
CA ARG A 63 7.43 -1.15 24.85
C ARG A 63 6.46 0.03 24.92
N GLU A 64 6.91 1.21 24.50
CA GLU A 64 6.07 2.40 24.52
C GLU A 64 5.05 2.37 23.39
N ARG A 65 3.80 2.67 23.74
CA ARG A 65 2.70 2.77 22.78
C ARG A 65 2.85 3.96 21.83
N ARG A 66 3.72 4.91 22.16
CA ARG A 66 3.91 6.19 21.47
C ARG A 66 5.39 6.55 21.47
N ILE A 67 5.79 7.34 20.49
CA ILE A 67 7.15 7.89 20.42
C ILE A 67 7.19 9.11 21.34
N ALA A 68 8.26 9.25 22.14
CA ALA A 68 8.49 10.45 22.91
C ALA A 68 8.54 11.67 21.96
N GLY A 69 7.64 12.62 22.16
CA GLY A 69 7.48 13.78 21.26
C GLY A 69 6.52 13.54 20.09
N ASP A 70 5.64 12.52 20.15
CA ASP A 70 4.56 12.39 19.17
C ASP A 70 3.72 13.68 19.10
N ASN A 71 3.35 14.06 17.89
CA ASN A 71 2.55 15.25 17.60
C ASN A 71 1.17 14.84 17.08
N VAL A 72 0.64 13.69 17.51
CA VAL A 72 -0.58 13.08 16.96
C VAL A 72 -1.79 14.01 17.11
N ALA A 73 -1.86 14.76 18.22
CA ALA A 73 -2.93 15.73 18.47
C ALA A 73 -2.62 17.15 17.97
N GLU A 74 -1.39 17.42 17.50
CA GLU A 74 -0.94 18.75 17.11
C GLU A 74 -0.95 18.93 15.60
N TYR A 75 -2.12 18.74 14.99
CA TYR A 75 -2.33 18.79 13.54
C TYR A 75 -1.80 20.06 12.87
N ARG A 76 -1.82 21.20 13.57
CA ARG A 76 -1.39 22.51 13.06
C ARG A 76 0.12 22.72 13.05
N LYS A 77 0.91 21.93 13.81
CA LYS A 77 2.38 22.03 13.79
C LYS A 77 3.01 21.31 12.59
N ARG A 78 2.24 20.48 11.87
CA ARG A 78 2.74 19.68 10.74
C ARG A 78 2.92 20.49 9.45
N VAL A 79 2.25 21.62 9.31
CA VAL A 79 2.20 22.35 8.04
C VAL A 79 2.92 23.69 8.19
N ALA A 80 4.24 23.67 7.93
CA ALA A 80 4.92 24.90 7.56
C ALA A 80 4.45 25.26 6.14
N ARG A 81 3.72 26.37 6.00
CA ARG A 81 3.33 26.87 4.69
C ARG A 81 4.61 27.34 3.99
N ILE A 82 5.06 26.62 2.97
CA ILE A 82 6.16 27.07 2.12
C ILE A 82 5.73 28.43 1.54
N ARG A 83 6.49 29.48 1.83
CA ARG A 83 6.32 30.78 1.19
C ARG A 83 7.24 30.75 -0.03
N ASP A 84 6.64 30.79 -1.21
CA ASP A 84 7.40 31.06 -2.43
C ASP A 84 7.90 32.50 -2.35
N THR A 85 9.22 32.67 -2.47
CA THR A 85 9.93 33.94 -2.64
C THR A 85 10.44 34.02 -4.06
#